data_AF-A0A2V7FQV8-F1
#
_entry.id   AF-A0A2V7FQV8-F1
#
_cell.length_a   1.000
_cell.length_b   1.000
_cell.length_c   1.000
_cell.angle_alpha   90.00
_cell.angle_beta   90.00
_cell.angle_gamma   90.00
#
_symmetry.space_group_name_H-M   'P 1'
#
loop_
_entity.id
_entity.type
_entity.pdbx_description
1 polymer ?
#
loop_
_entity_poly.entity_id
_entity_poly.type
_entity_poly.pdbx_seq_one_letter_code
_entity_poly.pdbx_strand_id
1 'polypeptide(L)' 'ELSLDSIARTQNKVRTAPLWGVRLRPRLMHDQASLTLRDAIVRHAGEASAVTARFHRLSLREQQAIITFLRSL' A
#
# COMPACT_ATOMS: atom_id res chain seq x y z
N GLU A 1 -2.30 -28.69 6.82
CA GLU A 1 -3.51 -28.85 7.62
C GLU A 1 -3.95 -27.50 8.17
N LEU A 2 -5.27 -27.29 8.30
CA LEU A 2 -5.83 -26.18 9.06
C LEU A 2 -5.63 -26.47 10.55
N SER A 3 -4.86 -25.62 11.25
CA SER A 3 -4.68 -25.69 12.71
C SER A 3 -4.98 -24.33 13.35
N LEU A 4 -5.27 -24.33 14.66
CA LEU A 4 -5.47 -23.08 15.41
C LEU A 4 -4.24 -22.16 15.29
N ASP A 5 -3.04 -22.73 15.33
CA ASP A 5 -1.78 -22.01 15.13
C ASP A 5 -1.61 -21.45 13.71
N SER A 6 -2.13 -22.14 12.69
CA SER A 6 -2.10 -21.62 11.31
C SER A 6 -3.05 -20.43 11.15
N ILE A 7 -4.24 -20.50 11.77
CA ILE A 7 -5.24 -19.44 11.74
C ILE A 7 -4.72 -18.20 12.49
N ALA A 8 -4.15 -18.38 13.69
CA ALA A 8 -3.60 -17.29 14.48
C ALA A 8 -2.48 -16.52 13.73
N ARG A 9 -1.62 -17.23 12.98
CA ARG A 9 -0.53 -16.61 12.20
C ARG A 9 -1.00 -15.81 10.99
N THR A 10 -2.17 -16.11 10.44
CA THR A 10 -2.69 -15.44 9.22
C THR A 10 -3.80 -14.43 9.50
N GLN A 11 -4.32 -14.37 10.74
CA GLN A 11 -5.45 -13.52 11.14
C GLN A 11 -5.30 -12.04 10.71
N ASN A 12 -4.10 -11.48 10.81
CA ASN A 12 -3.80 -10.08 10.47
C ASN A 12 -3.03 -9.94 9.14
N LYS A 13 -3.04 -10.97 8.29
CA LYS A 13 -2.36 -10.95 7.01
C LYS A 13 -3.37 -10.67 5.91
N VAL A 14 -3.01 -9.76 5.01
CA VAL A 14 -3.80 -9.50 3.81
C VAL A 14 -2.91 -9.74 2.59
N ARG A 15 -3.50 -10.33 1.55
CA ARG A 15 -2.78 -10.53 0.29
C ARG A 15 -2.48 -9.16 -0.34
N THR A 16 -1.24 -8.95 -0.74
CA THR A 16 -0.85 -7.76 -1.52
C THR A 16 -1.70 -7.67 -2.78
N ALA A 17 -2.45 -6.57 -2.90
CA ALA A 17 -3.29 -6.33 -4.07
C ALA A 17 -2.43 -6.02 -5.31
N PRO A 18 -2.82 -6.47 -6.52
CA PRO A 18 -2.15 -6.05 -7.74
C PRO A 18 -2.39 -4.56 -7.98
N LEU A 19 -1.40 -3.86 -8.55
CA LEU A 19 -1.49 -2.43 -8.83
C LEU A 19 -2.05 -2.10 -10.23
N TRP A 20 -2.29 -3.10 -11.07
CA TRP A 20 -2.91 -2.89 -12.38
C TRP A 20 -4.32 -2.30 -12.23
N GLY A 21 -4.57 -1.20 -12.91
CA GLY A 21 -5.82 -0.43 -12.83
C GLY A 21 -5.98 0.37 -11.53
N VAL A 22 -4.92 0.56 -10.72
CA VAL A 22 -5.04 1.31 -9.45
C VAL A 22 -5.52 2.75 -9.66
N ARG A 23 -5.25 3.36 -10.82
CA ARG A 23 -5.75 4.70 -11.15
C ARG A 23 -7.28 4.80 -11.18
N LEU A 24 -7.97 3.69 -11.41
CA LEU A 24 -9.43 3.60 -11.49
C LEU A 24 -10.08 3.34 -10.12
N ARG A 25 -9.29 3.22 -9.04
CA ARG A 25 -9.79 2.96 -7.69
C ARG A 25 -9.97 4.30 -6.94
N PRO A 26 -11.20 4.70 -6.60
CA PRO A 26 -11.45 5.97 -5.91
C PRO A 26 -11.11 5.92 -4.40
N ARG A 27 -10.96 4.72 -3.84
CA ARG A 27 -10.61 4.48 -2.44
C ARG A 27 -9.56 3.39 -2.35
N LEU A 28 -8.57 3.60 -1.49
CA LEU A 28 -7.37 2.77 -1.36
C LEU A 28 -7.23 2.27 0.09
N MET A 29 -6.29 1.33 0.29
CA MET A 29 -6.14 0.56 1.52
C MET A 29 -7.33 -0.40 1.76
N HIS A 30 -7.16 -1.35 2.68
CA HIS A 30 -8.20 -2.35 2.97
C HIS A 30 -9.43 -1.76 3.65
N ASP A 31 -9.28 -0.63 4.31
CA ASP A 31 -10.37 0.10 4.97
C ASP A 31 -10.97 1.22 4.12
N GLN A 32 -10.49 1.40 2.88
CA GLN A 32 -11.00 2.39 1.93
C GLN A 32 -10.90 3.85 2.39
N ALA A 33 -10.10 4.16 3.42
CA ALA A 33 -10.03 5.50 4.00
C ALA A 33 -9.02 6.43 3.30
N SER A 34 -8.16 5.91 2.42
CA SER A 34 -7.22 6.75 1.65
C SER A 34 -7.81 7.12 0.29
N LEU A 35 -7.89 8.43 0.00
CA LEU A 35 -8.50 8.96 -1.24
C LEU A 35 -7.47 9.32 -2.32
N THR A 36 -6.19 9.30 -1.99
CA THR A 36 -5.11 9.55 -2.94
C THR A 36 -4.02 8.48 -2.83
N LEU A 37 -3.30 8.26 -3.94
CA LEU A 37 -2.15 7.35 -3.97
C LEU A 37 -1.07 7.75 -2.97
N ARG A 38 -0.84 9.06 -2.80
CA ARG A 38 0.12 9.58 -1.82
C ARG A 38 -0.33 9.26 -0.40
N ASP A 39 -1.59 9.51 -0.06
CA ASP A 39 -2.14 9.20 1.27
C ASP A 39 -2.07 7.70 1.54
N ALA A 40 -2.38 6.86 0.55
CA ALA A 40 -2.23 5.42 0.70
C ALA A 40 -0.78 5.04 1.02
N ILE A 41 0.20 5.55 0.27
CA ILE A 41 1.64 5.26 0.50
C ILE A 41 2.07 5.68 1.91
N VAL A 42 1.79 6.91 2.33
CA VAL A 42 2.25 7.41 3.64
C VAL A 42 1.55 6.75 4.83
N ARG A 43 0.34 6.19 4.63
CA ARG A 43 -0.43 5.52 5.69
C ARG A 43 -0.02 4.06 5.90
N HIS A 44 0.81 3.49 5.03
CA HIS A 44 1.30 2.13 5.19
C HIS A 44 2.23 2.01 6.41
N ALA A 45 1.97 1.01 7.25
CA ALA A 45 2.70 0.71 8.47
C ALA A 45 3.01 -0.81 8.56
N GLY A 46 3.49 -1.27 9.72
CA GLY A 46 3.83 -2.67 9.94
C GLY A 46 4.93 -3.15 8.99
N GLU A 47 4.63 -4.18 8.20
CA GLU A 47 5.56 -4.77 7.21
C GLU A 47 6.04 -3.75 6.16
N ALA A 48 5.25 -2.72 5.86
CA ALA A 48 5.59 -1.71 4.87
C ALA A 48 6.35 -0.50 5.45
N SER A 49 6.60 -0.43 6.76
CA SER A 49 7.19 0.76 7.40
C SER A 49 8.54 1.15 6.79
N ALA A 50 9.37 0.17 6.42
CA ALA A 50 10.68 0.41 5.81
C ALA A 50 10.56 1.09 4.43
N VAL A 51 9.60 0.69 3.60
CA VAL A 51 9.39 1.30 2.28
C VAL A 51 8.71 2.65 2.39
N THR A 52 7.77 2.84 3.34
CA THR A 52 7.18 4.14 3.65
C THR A 52 8.25 5.14 4.08
N ALA A 53 9.18 4.74 4.96
CA ALA A 53 10.30 5.59 5.38
C ALA A 53 11.23 5.96 4.23
N ARG A 54 11.46 5.05 3.27
CA ARG A 54 12.21 5.35 2.04
C ARG A 54 11.48 6.37 1.17
N PHE A 55 10.17 6.24 1.01
CA PHE A 55 9.35 7.21 0.25
C PHE A 55 9.44 8.62 0.86
N HIS A 56 9.39 8.73 2.19
CA HIS A 56 9.55 10.03 2.86
C HIS A 56 10.91 10.70 2.63
N ARG A 57 11.97 9.92 2.38
CA ARG A 57 13.34 10.44 2.12
C ARG A 57 13.55 10.87 0.67
N LEU A 58 12.64 10.52 -0.23
CA LEU A 58 12.69 10.94 -1.62
C LEU A 58 12.40 12.44 -1.74
N SER A 59 13.06 13.09 -2.69
CA SER A 59 12.71 14.45 -3.11
C SER A 59 11.26 14.50 -3.61
N LEU A 60 10.66 15.69 -3.58
CA LEU A 60 9.30 15.89 -4.09
C LEU A 60 9.14 15.41 -5.55
N ARG A 61 10.17 15.60 -6.37
CA ARG A 61 10.20 15.16 -7.77
C ARG A 61 10.17 13.64 -7.88
N GLU A 62 10.97 12.93 -7.08
CA GLU A 62 11.01 11.47 -7.08
C GLU A 62 9.71 10.86 -6.55
N GLN A 63 9.15 11.42 -5.46
CA GLN A 63 7.83 11.01 -4.99
C GLN A 63 6.78 11.21 -6.09
N GLN A 64 6.81 12.35 -6.78
CA GLN A 64 5.87 12.63 -7.86
C GLN A 64 6.05 11.68 -9.05
N ALA A 65 7.27 11.26 -9.36
CA ALA A 65 7.54 10.26 -10.39
C ALA A 65 6.86 8.91 -10.07
N ILE A 66 6.91 8.47 -8.81
CA ILE A 66 6.19 7.26 -8.35
C ILE A 66 4.67 7.42 -8.52
N ILE A 67 4.11 8.56 -8.10
CA ILE A 67 2.67 8.82 -8.26
C ILE A 67 2.27 8.83 -9.74
N THR A 68 3.09 9.41 -10.62
CA THR A 68 2.86 9.42 -12.07
C THR A 68 2.91 8.01 -12.64
N PHE A 69 3.88 7.19 -12.23
CA PHE A 69 3.94 5.79 -12.63
C PHE A 69 2.68 5.03 -12.20
N LEU A 70 2.24 5.15 -10.95
CA LEU A 70 1.02 4.51 -10.45
C LEU A 70 -0.24 4.97 -11.19
N ARG A 71 -0.30 6.23 -11.66
CA ARG A 71 -1.40 6.74 -12.49
C ARG A 71 -1.40 6.16 -13.91
N SER A 72 -0.29 5.60 -14.38
CA SER A 72 -0.21 4.93 -15.69
C SER A 72 -0.68 3.46 -15.66
N LEU A 73 -0.84 2.88 -14.45
CA LEU A 73 -1.29 1.51 -14.23
C LEU A 73 -2.81 1.36 -14.31
#